data_AF-A0A7L5PL07-F1
#
_entry.id   AF-A0A7L5PL07-F1
#
_cell.length_a   1.000
_cell.length_b   1.000
_cell.length_c   1.000
_cell.angle_alpha   90.00
_cell.angle_beta   90.00
_cell.angle_gamma   90.00
#
_symmetry.space_group_name_H-M   'P 1'
#
loop_
_entity.id
_entity.type
_entity.pdbx_description
1 polymer ?
#
loop_
_entity_poly.entity_id
_entity_poly.type
_entity_poly.pdbx_seq_one_letter_code
_entity_poly.pdbx_strand_id
1 'polypeptide(L)' 'NYMPSGEWAMKDYQGWKHSERYDCCGDTPYLDITYHFVLLRLP' A
#
# COMPACT_ATOMS: atom_id res chain seq x y z
N ASN A 1 -8.30 -13.30 -4.54
CA ASN A 1 -8.95 -13.24 -5.86
C ASN A 1 -9.16 -11.78 -6.21
N TYR A 2 -8.78 -11.34 -7.41
CA TYR A 2 -8.93 -9.94 -7.87
C TYR A 2 -10.08 -9.85 -8.87
N MET A 3 -10.97 -8.88 -8.67
CA MET A 3 -12.09 -8.60 -9.59
C MET A 3 -11.75 -7.34 -10.40
N PRO A 4 -11.62 -7.44 -11.73
CA PRO A 4 -11.34 -6.26 -12.56
C PRO A 4 -12.51 -5.27 -12.52
N SER A 5 -12.19 -3.99 -12.46
CA SER A 5 -13.19 -2.91 -12.56
C SER A 5 -13.53 -2.63 -14.02
N GLY A 6 -14.80 -2.33 -14.32
CA GLY A 6 -15.22 -1.84 -15.65
C GLY A 6 -14.84 -0.39 -15.92
N GLU A 7 -14.33 0.30 -14.90
CA GLU A 7 -14.16 1.74 -14.84
C GLU A 7 -12.68 2.13 -14.67
N TRP A 8 -11.85 1.21 -14.18
CA TRP A 8 -10.44 1.45 -13.86
C TRP A 8 -9.59 0.22 -14.18
N ALA A 9 -8.43 0.44 -14.82
CA ALA A 9 -7.44 -0.58 -15.10
C ALA A 9 -6.26 -0.46 -14.11
N MET A 10 -5.90 -1.58 -13.47
CA MET A 10 -4.69 -1.64 -12.62
C MET A 10 -3.44 -1.69 -13.50
N LYS A 11 -2.52 -0.75 -13.28
CA LYS A 11 -1.26 -0.61 -14.05
C LYS A 11 -0.05 -1.12 -13.29
N ASP A 12 0.01 -0.82 -11.99
CA ASP A 12 1.07 -1.28 -11.11
C ASP A 12 0.51 -1.47 -9.69
N TYR A 13 1.14 -2.35 -8.93
CA TYR A 13 0.81 -2.60 -7.53
C TYR A 13 2.07 -3.03 -6.78
N GLN A 14 2.34 -2.38 -5.66
CA GLN A 14 3.53 -2.64 -4.85
C GLN A 14 3.19 -2.57 -3.36
N GLY A 15 4.02 -3.24 -2.56
CA GLY A 15 3.91 -3.23 -1.12
C GLY A 15 5.28 -3.05 -0.50
N TRP A 16 5.35 -2.21 0.53
CA TRP A 16 6.56 -2.02 1.33
C TRP A 16 6.24 -2.25 2.79
N LYS A 17 7.17 -2.90 3.47
CA LYS A 17 7.16 -3.02 4.92
C LYS A 17 7.94 -1.84 5.49
N HIS A 18 7.37 -1.12 6.45
CA HIS A 18 8.14 -0.17 7.25
C HIS A 18 8.23 -0.60 8.71
N SER A 19 9.13 0.08 9.40
CA SER A 19 9.50 -0.18 10.77
C SER A 19 9.75 1.16 11.43
N GLU A 20 8.68 1.80 11.86
CA GLU A 20 8.71 3.15 12.37
C GLU A 20 8.95 3.17 13.88
N ARG A 21 9.81 4.08 14.32
CA ARG A 21 10.06 4.32 15.75
C ARG A 21 9.50 5.68 16.11
N TYR A 22 8.60 5.69 17.10
CA TYR A 22 8.05 6.92 17.66
C TYR A 22 8.76 7.24 18.97
N ASP A 23 9.03 8.54 19.21
CA ASP A 23 9.75 9.03 20.39
C ASP A 23 9.09 8.61 21.73
N CYS A 24 7.79 8.31 21.72
CA CYS A 24 7.06 7.90 22.92
C CYS A 24 7.50 6.56 23.52
N CYS A 25 8.03 5.66 22.69
CA CYS A 25 7.90 4.22 22.93
C CYS A 25 9.16 3.44 22.50
N GLY A 26 10.32 4.13 22.51
CA GLY A 26 11.53 3.93 21.71
C GLY A 26 12.17 2.55 21.56
N ASP A 27 11.78 1.53 22.31
CA ASP A 27 12.38 0.20 22.24
C ASP A 27 11.70 -0.73 21.22
N THR A 28 10.39 -0.55 20.97
CA THR A 28 9.65 -1.41 20.04
C THR A 28 9.24 -0.63 18.79
N PRO A 29 9.76 -0.99 17.59
CA PRO A 29 9.29 -0.38 16.35
C PRO A 29 7.87 -0.85 16.02
N TYR A 30 7.05 0.08 15.56
CA TYR A 30 5.73 -0.20 15.03
C TYR A 30 5.88 -0.60 13.56
N LEU A 31 5.37 -1.78 13.23
CA LEU A 31 5.45 -2.32 11.89
C LEU A 31 4.16 -2.01 11.14
N ASP A 32 4.30 -1.59 9.89
CA ASP A 32 3.19 -1.44 8.95
C ASP A 32 3.59 -2.03 7.58
N ILE A 33 2.57 -2.29 6.77
CA ILE A 33 2.74 -2.64 5.36
C ILE A 33 1.89 -1.68 4.56
N THR A 34 2.54 -0.82 3.79
CA THR A 34 1.85 0.12 2.91
C THR A 34 1.70 -0.50 1.52
N TYR A 35 0.47 -0.58 1.06
CA TYR A 35 0.14 -1.00 -0.30
C TYR A 35 -0.13 0.22 -1.16
N HIS A 36 0.40 0.20 -2.39
CA HIS A 36 0.20 1.25 -3.37
C HIS A 36 -0.30 0.64 -4.68
N PHE A 37 -1.36 1.22 -5.23
CA PHE A 37 -1.97 0.78 -6.49
C PHE A 37 -2.00 1.94 -7.46
N VAL A 38 -1.41 1.74 -8.63
CA VAL A 38 -1.51 2.70 -9.74
C VAL A 38 -2.66 2.26 -10.63
N LEU A 39 -3.69 3.10 -10.70
CA LEU A 39 -4.89 2.85 -11.50
C LEU A 39 -4.98 3.86 -12.64
N LEU A 40 -5.37 3.39 -13.81
CA LEU A 40 -5.71 4.21 -14.97
C LEU A 40 -7.24 4.22 -15.15
N ARG A 41 -7.83 5.40 -15.27
CA ARG A 41 -9.24 5.57 -15.62
C ARG A 41 -9.50 5.01 -17.02
N LEU A 42 -10.49 4.12 -17.15
CA LEU A 42 -10.96 3.70 -18.47
C LEU A 42 -11.80 4.83 -19.11
N PRO A 43 -11.70 5.03 -20.42
CA PRO A 43 -12.38 6.12 -21.13
C PRO A 43 -13.90 6.03 -21.05
#